data_AF-A0A7V4UC92-F1
#
_entry.id   AF-A0A7V4UC92-F1
#
_cell.length_a   1.000
_cell.length_b   1.000
_cell.length_c   1.000
_cell.angle_alpha   90.00
_cell.angle_beta   90.00
_cell.angle_gamma   90.00
#
_symmetry.space_group_name_H-M   'P 1'
#
loop_
_entity.id
_entity.type
_entity.pdbx_description
1 polymer ?
#
loop_
_entity_poly.entity_id
_entity_poly.type
_entity_poly.pdbx_seq_one_letter_code
_entity_poly.pdbx_strand_id
1 'polypeptide(L)'
;MQCPNCEFENMPGRQTCVRCESLLEIGDISVEPIRASSLRLMTRVHRLSHGLSAAAAALLRVRITLAGLAPAMPIPSRALKWALVPGLLHLRLGRRGVGWAFLLGWILLLAVALLNYPYAAAVWWFSLAVAFHAGSIITAVVATGNPGDQLWRLMSSAAIFGGLYTFGYWPIVWLSRGVVIPFVVPANFRPGPAISTSDALLVDGRWRRPVRFNRGELVLYRLGGRSLAGYAVRSGYGIDRIVGVPGDRVELVKGELRVNGVEPAGVLGPLGSTRGFPDIALDLGPDEYAILPTRVESLAGSALERTPLQALSTVAGDDIVGVARWRLRPWSRFGAVR
;
A
#
# COMPACT_ATOMS: atom_id res chain seq x y z
N MET A 1 -31.35 62.55 -37.68
CA MET A 1 -30.62 62.32 -36.41
C MET A 1 -29.68 61.14 -36.65
N GLN A 2 -28.37 61.33 -36.51
CA GLN A 2 -27.38 60.30 -36.85
C GLN A 2 -27.17 59.35 -35.66
N CYS A 3 -27.13 58.05 -35.91
CA CYS A 3 -26.91 57.04 -34.88
C CYS A 3 -25.45 57.09 -34.38
N PRO A 4 -25.18 57.20 -33.07
CA PRO A 4 -23.80 57.26 -32.55
C PRO A 4 -23.02 55.94 -32.69
N ASN A 5 -23.72 54.82 -32.94
CA ASN A 5 -23.09 53.49 -32.98
C ASN A 5 -22.78 53.01 -34.41
N CYS A 6 -23.63 53.34 -35.39
CA CYS A 6 -23.46 52.89 -36.78
C CYS A 6 -23.51 54.02 -37.81
N GLU A 7 -23.53 55.27 -37.34
CA GLU A 7 -23.49 56.50 -38.15
C GLU A 7 -24.62 56.65 -39.18
N PHE A 8 -25.66 55.82 -39.10
CA PHE A 8 -26.81 55.88 -39.99
C PHE A 8 -27.69 57.10 -39.69
N GLU A 9 -28.09 57.85 -40.73
CA GLU A 9 -29.04 58.96 -40.60
C GLU A 9 -30.47 58.45 -40.50
N ASN A 10 -31.05 58.56 -39.30
CA ASN A 10 -32.43 58.18 -39.04
C ASN A 10 -33.37 59.37 -39.24
N MET A 11 -34.60 59.07 -39.67
CA MET A 11 -35.68 60.06 -39.76
C MET A 11 -35.95 60.70 -38.37
N PRO A 12 -36.19 62.02 -38.32
CA PRO A 12 -36.51 62.71 -37.06
C PRO A 12 -37.72 62.11 -36.34
N GLY A 13 -37.69 62.05 -35.01
CA GLY A 13 -38.79 61.54 -34.17
C GLY A 13 -38.73 60.05 -33.82
N ARG A 14 -37.72 59.32 -34.28
CA ARG A 14 -37.46 57.92 -33.88
C ARG A 14 -36.56 57.88 -32.65
N GLN A 15 -36.90 57.04 -31.67
CA GLN A 15 -36.09 56.84 -30.45
C GLN A 15 -34.97 55.80 -30.63
N THR A 16 -35.11 54.89 -31.60
CA THR A 16 -34.13 53.82 -31.91
C THR A 16 -33.70 53.86 -33.36
N CYS A 17 -32.47 53.41 -33.63
CA CYS A 17 -31.92 53.33 -34.96
C CYS A 17 -32.56 52.18 -35.75
N VAL A 18 -33.01 52.44 -36.98
CA VAL A 18 -33.65 51.43 -37.84
C VAL A 18 -32.65 50.34 -38.26
N ARG A 19 -31.35 50.65 -38.29
CA ARG A 19 -30.33 49.73 -38.80
C ARG A 19 -29.78 48.77 -37.74
N CYS A 20 -29.50 49.27 -36.54
CA CYS A 20 -28.85 48.49 -35.48
C CYS A 20 -29.63 48.49 -34.16
N GLU A 21 -30.82 49.07 -34.14
CA GLU A 21 -31.72 49.15 -32.98
C GLU A 21 -31.16 49.90 -31.76
N SER A 22 -30.00 50.55 -31.88
CA SER A 22 -29.44 51.35 -30.78
C SER A 22 -30.32 52.56 -30.48
N LEU A 23 -30.45 52.95 -29.21
CA LEU A 23 -31.10 54.19 -28.81
C LEU A 23 -30.37 55.40 -29.42
N LEU A 24 -31.14 56.34 -29.98
CA LEU A 24 -30.62 57.55 -30.64
C LEU A 24 -30.45 58.72 -29.65
N GLU A 25 -31.24 58.73 -28.58
CA GLU A 25 -31.08 59.61 -27.42
C GLU A 25 -30.61 58.79 -26.22
N ILE A 26 -29.35 58.97 -25.84
CA ILE A 26 -28.83 58.46 -24.57
C ILE A 26 -29.13 59.55 -23.55
N GLY A 27 -30.31 59.53 -22.94
CA GLY A 27 -30.56 60.28 -21.71
C GLY A 27 -29.64 59.77 -20.60
N ASP A 28 -29.32 60.60 -19.61
CA ASP A 28 -28.47 60.24 -18.47
C ASP A 28 -28.94 58.93 -17.81
N ILE A 29 -28.30 57.81 -18.18
CA ILE A 29 -28.52 56.53 -17.53
C ILE A 29 -27.76 56.61 -16.21
N SER A 30 -28.45 56.99 -15.13
CA SER A 30 -27.93 56.87 -13.78
C SER A 30 -27.83 55.39 -13.42
N VAL A 31 -26.71 54.76 -13.80
CA VAL A 31 -26.37 53.43 -13.31
C VAL A 31 -25.97 53.60 -11.85
N GLU A 32 -26.91 53.40 -10.93
CA GLU A 32 -26.60 53.23 -9.52
C GLU A 32 -25.97 51.85 -9.32
N PRO A 33 -24.65 51.73 -9.06
CA PRO A 33 -24.07 50.43 -8.77
C PRO A 33 -24.65 49.92 -7.45
N ILE A 34 -25.10 48.66 -7.43
CA ILE A 34 -25.53 47.98 -6.20
C ILE A 34 -24.43 48.12 -5.14
N ARG A 35 -24.72 48.85 -4.05
CA ARG A 35 -23.81 49.01 -2.90
C ARG A 35 -23.52 47.64 -2.28
N ALA A 36 -22.25 47.27 -2.23
CA ALA A 36 -21.72 45.95 -1.84
C ALA A 36 -21.83 45.58 -0.33
N SER A 37 -22.86 46.05 0.39
CA SER A 37 -22.99 45.79 1.83
C SER A 37 -23.84 44.55 2.17
N SER A 38 -24.73 44.08 1.30
CA SER A 38 -25.69 43.00 1.61
C SER A 38 -25.24 41.58 1.24
N LEU A 39 -24.12 41.40 0.52
CA LEU A 39 -23.73 40.11 -0.08
C LEU A 39 -22.35 39.59 0.40
N ARG A 40 -21.93 39.93 1.63
CA ARG A 40 -20.64 39.49 2.17
C ARG A 40 -20.48 37.97 2.26
N LEU A 41 -21.58 37.23 2.48
CA LEU A 41 -21.56 35.76 2.52
C LEU A 41 -21.47 35.16 1.11
N MET A 42 -22.28 35.63 0.17
CA MET A 42 -22.23 35.19 -1.24
C MET A 42 -20.88 35.52 -1.89
N THR A 43 -20.28 36.67 -1.61
CA THR A 43 -18.94 37.02 -2.13
C THR A 43 -17.80 36.20 -1.51
N ARG A 44 -18.00 35.60 -0.32
CA ARG A 44 -17.04 34.63 0.26
C ARG A 44 -17.21 33.25 -0.36
N VAL A 45 -18.44 32.75 -0.50
CA VAL A 45 -18.74 31.47 -1.15
C VAL A 45 -18.33 31.51 -2.63
N HIS A 46 -18.60 32.63 -3.31
CA HIS A 46 -18.22 32.82 -4.70
C HIS A 46 -16.71 33.01 -4.88
N ARG A 47 -15.99 33.59 -3.91
CA ARG A 47 -14.51 33.61 -3.90
C ARG A 47 -13.91 32.24 -3.63
N LEU A 48 -14.52 31.44 -2.75
CA LEU A 48 -14.11 30.07 -2.51
C LEU A 48 -14.39 29.19 -3.73
N SER A 49 -15.54 29.32 -4.39
CA SER A 49 -15.85 28.60 -5.62
C SER A 49 -14.97 29.07 -6.79
N HIS A 50 -14.66 30.37 -6.89
CA HIS A 50 -13.66 30.87 -7.84
C HIS A 50 -12.25 30.38 -7.50
N GLY A 51 -11.89 30.30 -6.23
CA GLY A 51 -10.60 29.77 -5.79
C GLY A 51 -10.46 28.28 -6.10
N LEU A 52 -11.52 27.49 -5.87
CA LEU A 52 -11.57 26.06 -6.18
C LEU A 52 -11.62 25.79 -7.68
N SER A 53 -12.41 26.56 -8.44
CA SER A 53 -12.45 26.44 -9.91
C SER A 53 -11.19 26.99 -10.56
N ALA A 54 -10.55 28.03 -10.03
CA ALA A 54 -9.24 28.50 -10.46
C ALA A 54 -8.13 27.52 -10.07
N ALA A 55 -8.21 26.86 -8.92
CA ALA A 55 -7.29 25.78 -8.54
C ALA A 55 -7.48 24.53 -9.41
N ALA A 56 -8.73 24.16 -9.72
CA ALA A 56 -9.05 23.08 -10.65
C ALA A 56 -8.61 23.42 -12.08
N ALA A 57 -8.84 24.66 -12.53
CA ALA A 57 -8.36 25.17 -13.80
C ALA A 57 -6.83 25.30 -13.82
N ALA A 58 -6.18 25.61 -12.70
CA ALA A 58 -4.72 25.62 -12.57
C ALA A 58 -4.16 24.20 -12.62
N LEU A 59 -4.82 23.21 -11.99
CA LEU A 59 -4.48 21.79 -12.11
C LEU A 59 -4.69 21.27 -13.55
N LEU A 60 -5.76 21.70 -14.22
CA LEU A 60 -6.00 21.40 -15.63
C LEU A 60 -4.99 22.11 -16.56
N ARG A 61 -4.58 23.35 -16.23
CA ARG A 61 -3.53 24.09 -16.94
C ARG A 61 -2.15 23.49 -16.70
N VAL A 62 -1.84 22.97 -15.50
CA VAL A 62 -0.64 22.16 -15.21
C VAL A 62 -0.60 20.91 -16.11
N ARG A 63 -1.77 20.33 -16.39
CA ARG A 63 -1.92 19.22 -17.35
C ARG A 63 -1.60 19.63 -18.80
N ILE A 64 -1.87 20.89 -19.17
CA ILE A 64 -1.60 21.45 -20.50
C ILE A 64 -0.15 21.96 -20.62
N THR A 65 0.46 22.49 -19.55
CA THR A 65 1.86 22.94 -19.55
C THR A 65 2.86 21.79 -19.45
N LEU A 66 2.53 20.66 -18.84
CA LEU A 66 3.39 19.45 -18.92
C LEU A 66 3.51 18.89 -20.34
N ALA A 67 2.47 19.03 -21.16
CA ALA A 67 2.53 18.72 -22.60
C ALA A 67 3.38 19.73 -23.40
N GLY A 68 3.54 20.96 -22.90
CA GLY A 68 4.38 22.00 -23.49
C GLY A 68 5.83 22.05 -22.98
N LEU A 69 6.20 21.25 -21.98
CA LEU A 69 7.54 21.27 -21.37
C LEU A 69 8.62 20.55 -22.19
N ALA A 70 8.27 19.96 -23.34
CA ALA A 70 9.29 19.41 -24.22
C ALA A 70 8.89 19.36 -25.70
N PRO A 71 9.79 19.79 -26.60
CA PRO A 71 9.56 19.62 -28.03
C PRO A 71 9.45 18.13 -28.37
N ALA A 72 8.53 17.81 -29.28
CA ALA A 72 8.37 16.48 -29.86
C ALA A 72 9.61 16.16 -30.69
N MET A 73 10.59 15.49 -30.08
CA MET A 73 11.75 14.95 -30.77
C MET A 73 11.55 13.44 -30.96
N PRO A 74 11.85 12.91 -32.16
CA PRO A 74 11.84 11.46 -32.37
C PRO A 74 12.81 10.79 -31.39
N ILE A 75 12.31 9.83 -30.62
CA ILE A 75 13.12 9.12 -29.62
C ILE A 75 13.88 8.01 -30.33
N PRO A 76 15.22 8.01 -30.28
CA PRO A 76 15.99 6.90 -30.84
C PRO A 76 15.66 5.61 -30.06
N SER A 77 15.43 4.50 -30.76
CA SER A 77 15.07 3.20 -30.15
C SER A 77 16.06 2.76 -29.05
N ARG A 78 17.35 3.07 -29.23
CA ARG A 78 18.42 2.81 -28.25
C ARG A 78 18.25 3.55 -26.93
N ALA A 79 17.50 4.67 -26.90
CA ALA A 79 17.22 5.41 -25.69
C ALA A 79 16.08 4.79 -24.87
N LEU A 80 15.21 3.96 -25.47
CA LEU A 80 14.06 3.36 -24.77
C LEU A 80 14.47 2.46 -23.61
N LYS A 81 15.68 1.87 -23.64
CA LYS A 81 16.21 1.10 -22.49
C LYS A 81 16.29 1.92 -21.19
N TRP A 82 16.46 3.24 -21.31
CA TRP A 82 16.49 4.13 -20.15
C TRP A 82 15.11 4.38 -19.55
N ALA A 83 14.02 3.93 -20.19
CA ALA A 83 12.68 3.93 -19.63
C ALA A 83 12.49 2.86 -18.54
N LEU A 84 13.43 1.92 -18.39
CA LEU A 84 13.39 0.93 -17.29
C LEU A 84 13.48 1.59 -15.91
N VAL A 85 14.13 2.75 -15.82
CA VAL A 85 14.21 3.54 -14.58
C VAL A 85 13.39 4.82 -14.78
N PRO A 86 12.38 5.10 -13.94
CA PRO A 86 11.56 6.31 -14.04
C PRO A 86 12.40 7.59 -14.09
N GLY A 87 12.10 8.46 -15.05
CA GLY A 87 12.78 9.74 -15.22
C GLY A 87 14.14 9.69 -15.93
N LEU A 88 14.82 8.54 -15.98
CA LEU A 88 16.15 8.45 -16.58
C LEU A 88 16.14 8.69 -18.10
N LEU A 89 15.08 8.26 -18.80
CA LEU A 89 14.85 8.62 -20.20
C LEU A 89 14.77 10.15 -20.38
N HIS A 90 14.03 10.86 -19.52
CA HIS A 90 13.94 12.33 -19.57
C HIS A 90 15.29 13.00 -19.34
N LEU A 91 16.08 12.52 -18.38
CA LEU A 91 17.44 13.02 -18.13
C LEU A 91 18.34 12.85 -19.37
N ARG A 92 18.24 11.70 -20.05
CA ARG A 92 19.00 11.41 -21.28
C ARG A 92 18.54 12.27 -22.47
N LEU A 93 17.28 12.68 -22.49
CA LEU A 93 16.72 13.62 -23.47
C LEU A 93 16.97 15.10 -23.09
N GLY A 94 17.75 15.39 -22.04
CA GLY A 94 18.08 16.75 -21.59
C GLY A 94 17.01 17.42 -20.71
N ARG A 95 15.89 16.74 -20.45
CA ARG A 95 14.75 17.25 -19.65
C ARG A 95 15.01 17.07 -18.16
N ARG A 96 16.02 17.78 -17.62
CA ARG A 96 16.57 17.53 -16.28
C ARG A 96 15.55 17.65 -15.15
N GLY A 97 14.76 18.72 -15.10
CA GLY A 97 13.77 18.94 -14.04
C GLY A 97 12.70 17.84 -13.99
N VAL A 98 12.11 17.53 -15.15
CA VAL A 98 11.10 16.45 -15.28
C VAL A 98 11.71 15.09 -14.95
N GLY A 99 12.93 14.81 -15.42
CA GLY A 99 13.62 13.56 -15.15
C GLY A 99 13.90 13.35 -13.67
N TRP A 100 14.40 14.36 -12.96
CA TRP A 100 14.62 14.28 -11.51
C TRP A 100 13.32 14.16 -10.72
N ALA A 101 12.26 14.89 -11.10
CA ALA A 101 10.96 14.77 -10.46
C ALA A 101 10.40 13.34 -10.55
N PHE A 102 10.48 12.71 -11.74
CA PHE A 102 10.06 11.32 -11.90
C PHE A 102 10.94 10.33 -11.15
N LEU A 103 12.26 10.53 -11.15
CA LEU A 103 13.18 9.61 -10.47
C LEU A 103 13.01 9.67 -8.94
N LEU A 104 13.05 10.87 -8.36
CA LEU A 104 12.94 11.05 -6.91
C LEU A 104 11.55 10.70 -6.40
N GLY A 105 10.50 11.10 -7.13
CA GLY A 105 9.13 10.75 -6.77
C GLY A 105 8.92 9.23 -6.77
N TRP A 106 9.48 8.53 -7.76
CA TRP A 106 9.41 7.07 -7.81
C TRP A 106 10.15 6.39 -6.66
N ILE A 107 11.40 6.82 -6.38
CA ILE A 107 12.19 6.30 -5.26
C ILE A 107 11.45 6.52 -3.93
N LEU A 108 10.85 7.70 -3.73
CA LEU A 108 10.06 8.00 -2.54
C LEU A 108 8.85 7.08 -2.43
N LEU A 109 8.09 6.89 -3.51
CA LEU A 109 6.92 6.00 -3.52
C LEU A 109 7.32 4.54 -3.21
N LEU A 110 8.43 4.05 -3.77
CA LEU A 110 8.95 2.74 -3.44
C LEU A 110 9.40 2.63 -1.98
N ALA A 111 10.10 3.64 -1.45
CA ALA A 111 10.52 3.66 -0.05
C ALA A 111 9.30 3.60 0.88
N VAL A 112 8.26 4.40 0.61
CA VAL A 112 7.00 4.37 1.37
C VAL A 112 6.31 3.02 1.23
N ALA A 113 6.29 2.42 0.02
CA ALA A 113 5.72 1.09 -0.19
C ALA A 113 6.46 0.01 0.62
N LEU A 114 7.80 0.04 0.64
CA LEU A 114 8.62 -0.90 1.40
C LEU A 114 8.46 -0.74 2.91
N LEU A 115 8.37 0.50 3.41
CA LEU A 115 8.11 0.76 4.83
C LEU A 115 6.72 0.28 5.28
N ASN A 116 5.78 0.19 4.34
CA ASN A 116 4.44 -0.34 4.57
C ASN A 116 4.27 -1.78 4.06
N TYR A 117 5.34 -2.45 3.60
CA TYR A 117 5.27 -3.74 2.91
C TYR A 117 4.37 -4.78 3.58
N PRO A 118 4.33 -4.87 4.94
CA PRO A 118 3.48 -5.85 5.60
C PRO A 118 1.99 -5.51 5.65
N TYR A 119 1.60 -4.29 5.32
CA TYR A 119 0.22 -3.82 5.40
C TYR A 119 -0.45 -3.79 4.03
N ALA A 120 -1.78 -3.90 4.01
CA ALA A 120 -2.57 -3.77 2.78
C ALA A 120 -2.31 -2.44 2.04
N ALA A 121 -1.94 -1.38 2.79
CA ALA A 121 -1.58 -0.09 2.23
C ALA A 121 -0.41 -0.14 1.23
N ALA A 122 0.53 -1.10 1.36
CA ALA A 122 1.63 -1.23 0.42
C ALA A 122 1.16 -1.45 -1.03
N VAL A 123 0.04 -2.14 -1.23
CA VAL A 123 -0.51 -2.37 -2.59
C VAL A 123 -0.82 -1.06 -3.29
N TRP A 124 -1.38 -0.08 -2.57
CA TRP A 124 -1.67 1.24 -3.11
C TRP A 124 -0.39 2.01 -3.47
N TRP A 125 0.62 1.97 -2.59
CA TRP A 125 1.89 2.65 -2.83
C TRP A 125 2.69 2.03 -3.97
N PHE A 126 2.74 0.69 -4.07
CA PHE A 126 3.34 0.01 -5.22
C PHE A 126 2.59 0.33 -6.51
N SER A 127 1.26 0.30 -6.50
CA SER A 127 0.45 0.64 -7.68
C SER A 127 0.69 2.08 -8.13
N LEU A 128 0.83 3.02 -7.18
CA LEU A 128 1.16 4.40 -7.47
C LEU A 128 2.59 4.54 -8.03
N ALA A 129 3.57 3.79 -7.52
CA ALA A 129 4.92 3.73 -8.09
C ALA A 129 4.92 3.22 -9.54
N VAL A 130 4.13 2.17 -9.84
CA VAL A 130 3.95 1.67 -11.22
C VAL A 130 3.30 2.72 -12.12
N ALA A 131 2.24 3.37 -11.64
CA ALA A 131 1.57 4.44 -12.38
C ALA A 131 2.51 5.62 -12.66
N PHE A 132 3.36 5.97 -11.68
CA PHE A 132 4.36 7.03 -11.82
C PHE A 132 5.46 6.64 -12.82
N HIS A 133 5.89 5.38 -12.81
CA HIS A 133 6.80 4.80 -13.80
C HIS A 133 6.19 4.89 -15.20
N ALA A 134 4.98 4.38 -15.39
CA ALA A 134 4.26 4.43 -16.66
C ALA A 134 4.07 5.88 -17.14
N GLY A 135 3.69 6.80 -16.24
CA GLY A 135 3.56 8.22 -16.52
C GLY A 135 4.86 8.85 -17.03
N SER A 136 6.01 8.46 -16.48
CA SER A 136 7.32 8.92 -16.97
C SER A 136 7.59 8.49 -18.42
N ILE A 137 7.15 7.29 -18.82
CA ILE A 137 7.29 6.78 -20.19
C ILE A 137 6.29 7.46 -21.12
N ILE A 138 5.02 7.56 -20.72
CA ILE A 138 3.95 8.16 -21.51
C ILE A 138 4.26 9.63 -21.82
N THR A 139 4.76 10.38 -20.83
CA THR A 139 5.18 11.78 -21.03
C THR A 139 6.42 11.92 -21.91
N ALA A 140 7.28 10.89 -21.98
CA ALA A 140 8.39 10.88 -22.91
C ALA A 140 7.94 10.52 -24.33
N VAL A 141 7.22 9.41 -24.50
CA VAL A 141 6.94 8.73 -25.77
C VAL A 141 5.62 9.19 -26.38
N VAL A 142 4.52 9.09 -25.64
CA VAL A 142 3.16 9.31 -26.15
C VAL A 142 2.88 10.80 -26.37
N ALA A 143 3.52 11.68 -25.59
CA ALA A 143 3.43 13.12 -25.76
C ALA A 143 4.09 13.65 -27.05
N THR A 144 4.85 12.81 -27.76
CA THR A 144 5.50 13.16 -29.04
C THR A 144 4.71 12.72 -30.28
N GLY A 145 3.60 11.99 -30.09
CA GLY A 145 2.72 11.51 -31.16
C GLY A 145 1.71 12.57 -31.63
N ASN A 146 1.00 12.26 -32.73
CA ASN A 146 -0.01 13.16 -33.30
C ASN A 146 -1.13 13.44 -32.27
N PRO A 147 -1.45 14.72 -31.98
CA PRO A 147 -2.43 15.08 -30.97
C PRO A 147 -3.87 14.63 -31.27
N GLY A 148 -4.18 14.28 -32.53
CA GLY A 148 -5.50 13.86 -32.99
C GLY A 148 -5.88 12.40 -32.69
N ASP A 149 -4.92 11.53 -32.34
CA ASP A 149 -5.20 10.10 -32.13
C ASP A 149 -5.35 9.75 -30.64
N GLN A 150 -6.51 10.09 -30.09
CA GLN A 150 -6.82 9.83 -28.68
C GLN A 150 -6.87 8.33 -28.36
N LEU A 151 -7.36 7.51 -29.29
CA LEU A 151 -7.46 6.07 -29.10
C LEU A 151 -6.06 5.44 -29.01
N TRP A 152 -5.14 5.79 -29.91
CA TRP A 152 -3.75 5.34 -29.84
C TRP A 152 -3.08 5.72 -28.51
N ARG A 153 -3.28 6.96 -28.04
CA ARG A 153 -2.72 7.42 -26.77
C ARG A 153 -3.26 6.62 -25.59
N LEU A 154 -4.56 6.34 -25.57
CA LEU A 154 -5.20 5.52 -24.55
C LEU A 154 -4.66 4.09 -24.57
N MET A 155 -4.68 3.45 -25.74
CA MET A 155 -4.23 2.06 -25.90
C MET A 155 -2.75 1.88 -25.58
N SER A 156 -1.89 2.79 -26.05
CA SER A 156 -0.46 2.77 -25.73
C SER A 156 -0.20 3.00 -24.24
N SER A 157 -0.96 3.90 -23.60
CA SER A 157 -0.84 4.14 -22.16
C SER A 157 -1.24 2.92 -21.35
N ALA A 158 -2.35 2.28 -21.72
CA ALA A 158 -2.83 1.04 -21.10
C ALA A 158 -1.83 -0.10 -21.32
N ALA A 159 -1.27 -0.25 -22.52
CA ALA A 159 -0.27 -1.26 -22.84
C ALA A 159 1.04 -1.05 -22.06
N ILE A 160 1.53 0.19 -21.95
CA ILE A 160 2.73 0.51 -21.15
C ILE A 160 2.49 0.20 -19.67
N PHE A 161 1.35 0.62 -19.11
CA PHE A 161 1.02 0.35 -17.72
C PHE A 161 0.89 -1.15 -17.45
N GLY A 162 0.10 -1.85 -18.25
CA GLY A 162 -0.11 -3.30 -18.14
C GLY A 162 1.19 -4.09 -18.33
N GLY A 163 2.02 -3.70 -19.30
CA GLY A 163 3.32 -4.30 -19.55
C GLY A 163 4.30 -4.11 -18.38
N LEU A 164 4.42 -2.89 -17.84
CA LEU A 164 5.25 -2.64 -16.66
C LEU A 164 4.75 -3.41 -15.43
N TYR A 165 3.44 -3.44 -15.21
CA TYR A 165 2.86 -4.17 -14.09
C TYR A 165 3.16 -5.67 -14.22
N THR A 166 2.81 -6.30 -15.34
CA THR A 166 2.88 -7.75 -15.53
C THR A 166 4.31 -8.27 -15.72
N PHE A 167 5.16 -7.56 -16.46
CA PHE A 167 6.52 -8.04 -16.78
C PHE A 167 7.62 -7.39 -15.94
N GLY A 168 7.34 -6.25 -15.30
CA GLY A 168 8.29 -5.57 -14.42
C GLY A 168 8.03 -5.89 -12.95
N TYR A 169 6.91 -5.41 -12.42
CA TYR A 169 6.69 -5.39 -10.97
C TYR A 169 6.12 -6.70 -10.41
N TRP A 170 5.19 -7.34 -11.12
CA TRP A 170 4.59 -8.59 -10.67
C TRP A 170 5.62 -9.69 -10.44
N PRO A 171 6.61 -9.93 -11.33
CA PRO A 171 7.68 -10.89 -11.07
C PRO A 171 8.51 -10.53 -9.85
N ILE A 172 8.83 -9.25 -9.64
CA ILE A 172 9.57 -8.79 -8.45
C ILE A 172 8.78 -9.07 -7.17
N VAL A 173 7.47 -8.82 -7.16
CA VAL A 173 6.61 -9.13 -6.01
C VAL A 173 6.54 -10.64 -5.78
N TRP A 174 6.40 -11.44 -6.85
CA TRP A 174 6.40 -12.90 -6.76
C TRP A 174 7.72 -13.45 -6.23
N LEU A 175 8.85 -12.96 -6.75
CA LEU A 175 10.20 -13.30 -6.28
C LEU A 175 10.38 -12.91 -4.82
N SER A 176 9.99 -11.69 -4.42
CA SER A 176 10.15 -11.23 -3.03
C SER A 176 9.36 -12.08 -2.04
N ARG A 177 8.13 -12.49 -2.38
CA ARG A 177 7.32 -13.43 -1.58
C ARG A 177 7.95 -14.82 -1.48
N GLY A 178 8.78 -15.20 -2.45
CA GLY A 178 9.57 -16.42 -2.38
C GLY A 178 10.67 -16.36 -1.30
N VAL A 179 11.22 -15.18 -1.05
CA VAL A 179 12.31 -14.94 -0.10
C VAL A 179 11.79 -14.61 1.30
N VAL A 180 10.78 -13.74 1.39
CA VAL A 180 10.20 -13.26 2.64
C VAL A 180 8.68 -13.19 2.56
N ILE A 181 8.00 -13.56 3.65
CA ILE A 181 6.56 -13.41 3.82
C ILE A 181 6.35 -12.32 4.87
N PRO A 182 5.69 -11.20 4.50
CA PRO A 182 5.29 -10.23 5.49
C PRO A 182 4.16 -10.79 6.36
N PHE A 183 4.25 -10.57 7.67
CA PHE A 183 3.22 -10.94 8.63
C PHE A 183 2.98 -9.80 9.62
N VAL A 184 1.72 -9.42 9.83
CA VAL A 184 1.35 -8.44 10.87
C VAL A 184 0.69 -9.20 12.00
N VAL A 185 1.24 -9.06 13.21
CA VAL A 185 0.72 -9.71 14.41
C VAL A 185 -0.69 -9.17 14.70
N PRO A 186 -1.73 -10.02 14.68
CA PRO A 186 -3.11 -9.59 14.88
C PRO A 186 -3.35 -8.92 16.24
N ALA A 187 -4.42 -8.13 16.35
CA ALA A 187 -4.79 -7.44 17.58
C ALA A 187 -5.24 -8.40 18.70
N ASN A 188 -5.79 -9.56 18.35
CA ASN A 188 -6.24 -10.61 19.27
C ASN A 188 -5.11 -11.55 19.72
N PHE A 189 -3.86 -11.10 19.62
CA PHE A 189 -2.68 -11.85 20.03
C PHE A 189 -2.24 -11.35 21.41
N ARG A 190 -1.92 -12.25 22.33
CA ARG A 190 -1.47 -11.84 23.67
C ARG A 190 -0.07 -11.20 23.59
N PRO A 191 0.10 -9.89 23.88
CA PRO A 191 1.37 -9.20 23.70
C PRO A 191 2.43 -9.67 24.71
N GLY A 192 3.70 -9.50 24.35
CA GLY A 192 4.84 -9.84 25.19
C GLY A 192 6.09 -9.04 24.84
N PRO A 193 7.18 -9.22 25.62
CA PRO A 193 8.40 -8.44 25.43
C PRO A 193 9.08 -8.74 24.08
N ALA A 194 9.02 -10.00 23.63
CA ALA A 194 9.59 -10.42 22.36
C ALA A 194 8.72 -10.01 21.16
N ILE A 195 7.39 -10.04 21.25
CA ILE A 195 6.44 -9.70 20.18
C ILE A 195 5.19 -9.04 20.77
N SER A 196 4.75 -7.94 20.15
CA SER A 196 3.53 -7.21 20.52
C SER A 196 2.51 -7.22 19.38
N THR A 197 1.25 -6.91 19.69
CA THR A 197 0.22 -6.66 18.69
C THR A 197 0.65 -5.58 17.72
N SER A 198 0.27 -5.71 16.44
CA SER A 198 0.66 -4.81 15.35
C SER A 198 2.14 -4.81 14.96
N ASP A 199 2.98 -5.65 15.59
CA ASP A 199 4.34 -5.87 15.11
C ASP A 199 4.28 -6.39 13.67
N ALA A 200 5.10 -5.80 12.81
CA ALA A 200 5.20 -6.18 11.41
C ALA A 200 6.50 -6.96 11.21
N LEU A 201 6.37 -8.25 10.95
CA LEU A 201 7.45 -9.22 10.90
C LEU A 201 7.73 -9.67 9.46
N LEU A 202 9.00 -9.99 9.20
CA LEU A 202 9.44 -10.69 8.00
C LEU A 202 9.76 -12.13 8.39
N VAL A 203 8.97 -13.03 7.82
CA VAL A 203 9.10 -14.48 7.97
C VAL A 203 9.84 -15.02 6.76
N ASP A 204 10.66 -16.05 6.93
CA ASP A 204 11.31 -16.73 5.82
C ASP A 204 10.25 -17.26 4.83
N GLY A 205 10.43 -16.94 3.54
CA GLY A 205 9.60 -17.45 2.45
C GLY A 205 10.03 -18.85 2.00
N ARG A 206 9.33 -19.41 1.01
CA ARG A 206 9.55 -20.79 0.52
C ARG A 206 11.00 -21.14 0.14
N TRP A 207 11.79 -20.16 -0.30
CA TRP A 207 13.20 -20.37 -0.69
C TRP A 207 14.20 -20.23 0.46
N ARG A 208 13.77 -19.63 1.58
CA ARG A 208 14.58 -19.47 2.80
C ARG A 208 14.11 -20.37 3.94
N ARG A 209 12.94 -21.01 3.81
CA ARG A 209 12.42 -21.97 4.78
C ARG A 209 13.44 -23.10 4.96
N PRO A 210 13.91 -23.38 6.18
CA PRO A 210 14.84 -24.46 6.42
C PRO A 210 14.15 -25.82 6.22
N VAL A 211 14.94 -26.84 5.88
CA VAL A 211 14.44 -28.22 5.75
C VAL A 211 14.06 -28.79 7.11
N ARG A 212 14.77 -28.40 8.17
CA ARG A 212 14.50 -28.77 9.56
C ARG A 212 14.58 -27.53 10.45
N PHE A 213 13.65 -27.44 11.38
CA PHE A 213 13.64 -26.37 12.37
C PHE A 213 14.33 -26.78 13.67
N ASN A 214 14.83 -25.78 14.40
CA ASN A 214 15.53 -25.97 15.66
C ASN A 214 14.69 -25.46 16.85
N ARG A 215 14.94 -26.02 18.04
CA ARG A 215 14.35 -25.49 19.28
C ARG A 215 14.72 -24.02 19.47
N GLY A 216 13.78 -23.27 20.01
CA GLY A 216 13.87 -21.83 20.25
C GLY A 216 13.62 -20.95 19.04
N GLU A 217 13.53 -21.51 17.82
CA GLU A 217 13.19 -20.72 16.64
C GLU A 217 11.76 -20.19 16.74
N LEU A 218 11.61 -18.89 16.52
CA LEU A 218 10.33 -18.22 16.46
C LEU A 218 9.71 -18.46 15.07
N VAL A 219 8.59 -19.17 15.02
CA VAL A 219 7.99 -19.59 13.76
C VAL A 219 6.56 -19.13 13.61
N LEU A 220 6.21 -18.79 12.37
CA LEU A 220 4.82 -18.66 11.94
C LEU A 220 4.34 -20.04 11.49
N TYR A 221 3.21 -20.49 12.01
CA TYR A 221 2.65 -21.80 11.67
C TYR A 221 1.14 -21.71 11.43
N ARG A 222 0.61 -22.63 10.63
CA ARG A 222 -0.81 -22.71 10.31
C ARG A 222 -1.55 -23.44 11.42
N LEU A 223 -2.69 -22.88 11.80
CA LEU A 223 -3.67 -23.53 12.66
C LEU A 223 -4.78 -24.05 11.75
N GLY A 224 -4.88 -25.38 11.61
CA GLY A 224 -5.99 -26.01 10.92
C GLY A 224 -7.29 -25.79 11.71
N GLY A 225 -8.37 -25.44 11.03
CA GLY A 225 -9.68 -25.33 11.68
C GLY A 225 -10.13 -26.71 12.16
N ARG A 226 -10.47 -26.84 13.44
CA ARG A 226 -10.88 -28.12 14.04
C ARG A 226 -12.06 -27.91 14.99
N SER A 227 -13.03 -28.81 14.94
CA SER A 227 -14.05 -28.92 15.98
C SER A 227 -13.71 -30.12 16.84
N LEU A 228 -13.53 -29.87 18.14
CA LEU A 228 -13.34 -30.86 19.19
C LEU A 228 -14.57 -30.79 20.11
N ALA A 229 -14.84 -31.83 20.89
CA ALA A 229 -15.98 -31.84 21.81
C ALA A 229 -15.94 -30.61 22.73
N GLY A 230 -16.88 -29.67 22.58
CA GLY A 230 -16.94 -28.42 23.35
C GLY A 230 -16.04 -27.28 22.87
N TYR A 231 -15.22 -27.48 21.83
CA TYR A 231 -14.25 -26.48 21.36
C TYR A 231 -14.23 -26.34 19.84
N ALA A 232 -14.12 -25.11 19.35
CA ALA A 232 -13.89 -24.83 17.93
C ALA A 232 -12.62 -23.98 17.79
N VAL A 233 -11.62 -24.55 17.11
CA VAL A 233 -10.41 -23.86 16.69
C VAL A 233 -10.68 -23.30 15.30
N ARG A 234 -10.65 -21.99 15.14
CA ARG A 234 -10.75 -21.36 13.82
C ARG A 234 -9.44 -21.55 13.07
N SER A 235 -9.54 -21.82 11.76
CA SER A 235 -8.36 -21.83 10.91
C SER A 235 -7.67 -20.46 10.92
N GLY A 236 -6.35 -20.45 10.95
CA GLY A 236 -5.59 -19.21 10.99
C GLY A 236 -4.09 -19.45 11.06
N TYR A 237 -3.39 -18.51 11.70
CA TYR A 237 -1.96 -18.58 11.91
C TYR A 237 -1.64 -18.35 13.38
N GLY A 238 -0.71 -19.14 13.91
CA GLY A 238 -0.07 -18.92 15.20
C GLY A 238 1.36 -18.44 14.99
N ILE A 239 1.91 -17.75 16.00
CA ILE A 239 3.33 -17.44 16.06
C ILE A 239 3.83 -17.73 17.48
N ASP A 240 4.80 -18.62 17.61
CA ASP A 240 5.39 -19.00 18.89
C ASP A 240 6.76 -19.66 18.64
N ARG A 241 7.45 -20.06 19.71
CA ARG A 241 8.72 -20.79 19.60
C ARG A 241 8.51 -22.29 19.53
N ILE A 242 9.38 -22.94 18.78
CA ILE A 242 9.52 -24.39 18.82
C ILE A 242 10.17 -24.78 20.14
N VAL A 243 9.47 -25.54 20.95
CA VAL A 243 9.99 -26.05 22.23
C VAL A 243 10.56 -27.46 22.10
N GLY A 244 10.02 -28.26 21.18
CA GLY A 244 10.48 -29.63 20.90
C GLY A 244 10.56 -29.89 19.40
N VAL A 245 11.51 -30.74 19.02
CA VAL A 245 11.78 -31.15 17.63
C VAL A 245 11.53 -32.65 17.47
N PRO A 246 11.45 -33.20 16.24
CA PRO A 246 11.21 -34.62 16.03
C PRO A 246 12.07 -35.55 16.91
N GLY A 247 11.41 -36.53 17.54
CA GLY A 247 12.03 -37.47 18.47
C GLY A 247 12.08 -37.01 19.94
N ASP A 248 11.71 -35.76 20.24
CA ASP A 248 11.63 -35.31 21.62
C ASP A 248 10.39 -35.80 22.34
N ARG A 249 10.54 -35.94 23.66
CA ARG A 249 9.43 -36.01 24.59
C ARG A 249 9.26 -34.66 25.28
N VAL A 250 8.10 -34.05 25.12
CA VAL A 250 7.75 -32.76 25.72
C VAL A 250 6.67 -32.98 26.77
N GLU A 251 6.97 -32.57 28.00
CA GLU A 251 6.07 -32.71 29.14
C GLU A 251 5.78 -31.34 29.73
N LEU A 252 4.51 -31.12 30.04
CA LEU A 252 4.05 -29.98 30.81
C LEU A 252 3.41 -30.53 32.08
N VAL A 253 3.95 -30.19 33.23
CA VAL A 253 3.45 -30.66 34.53
C VAL A 253 3.27 -29.45 35.43
N LYS A 254 2.03 -29.19 35.85
CA LYS A 254 1.65 -28.00 36.65
C LYS A 254 2.10 -26.68 36.01
N GLY A 255 2.15 -26.64 34.69
CA GLY A 255 2.62 -25.49 33.91
C GLY A 255 4.14 -25.38 33.78
N GLU A 256 4.93 -26.28 34.36
CA GLU A 256 6.38 -26.36 34.14
C GLU A 256 6.69 -27.21 32.90
N LEU A 257 7.47 -26.65 31.98
CA LEU A 257 7.85 -27.31 30.73
C LEU A 257 9.14 -28.10 30.91
N ARG A 258 9.14 -29.35 30.43
CA ARG A 258 10.33 -30.20 30.36
C ARG A 258 10.43 -30.81 28.97
N VAL A 259 11.63 -30.84 28.42
CA VAL A 259 11.95 -31.46 27.14
C VAL A 259 13.00 -32.52 27.40
N ASN A 260 12.66 -33.78 27.15
CA ASN A 260 13.48 -34.95 27.51
C ASN A 260 13.90 -34.93 29.00
N GLY A 261 12.97 -34.53 29.88
CA GLY A 261 13.17 -34.45 31.33
C GLY A 261 13.90 -33.19 31.82
N VAL A 262 14.34 -32.29 30.94
CA VAL A 262 15.11 -31.08 31.30
C VAL A 262 14.29 -29.82 31.05
N GLU A 263 14.32 -28.86 31.99
CA GLU A 263 13.66 -27.56 31.81
C GLU A 263 14.39 -26.72 30.74
N PRO A 264 13.69 -26.21 29.71
CA PRO A 264 14.31 -25.43 28.66
C PRO A 264 14.69 -24.03 29.15
N ALA A 265 15.95 -23.65 28.97
CA ALA A 265 16.47 -22.35 29.41
C ALA A 265 16.11 -21.23 28.42
N GLY A 266 15.59 -20.11 28.96
CA GLY A 266 15.46 -18.83 28.25
C GLY A 266 14.71 -18.93 26.91
N VAL A 267 15.41 -18.68 25.81
CA VAL A 267 14.84 -18.66 24.44
C VAL A 267 14.46 -20.03 23.89
N LEU A 268 14.75 -21.12 24.61
CA LEU A 268 14.33 -22.48 24.24
C LEU A 268 12.91 -22.81 24.73
N GLY A 269 12.36 -22.01 25.64
CA GLY A 269 10.97 -22.11 26.07
C GLY A 269 10.01 -21.42 25.09
N PRO A 270 8.70 -21.45 25.36
CA PRO A 270 7.70 -20.74 24.56
C PRO A 270 7.80 -19.22 24.74
N LEU A 271 7.16 -18.45 23.87
CA LEU A 271 7.14 -16.99 24.00
C LEU A 271 6.38 -16.52 25.24
N GLY A 272 5.25 -17.16 25.56
CA GLY A 272 4.36 -16.78 26.64
C GLY A 272 4.44 -17.72 27.84
N SER A 273 3.67 -17.40 28.87
CA SER A 273 3.56 -18.25 30.06
C SER A 273 2.73 -19.49 29.76
N THR A 274 3.17 -20.63 30.28
CA THR A 274 2.45 -21.91 30.32
C THR A 274 1.64 -22.09 31.61
N ARG A 275 1.65 -21.09 32.51
CA ARG A 275 0.87 -21.14 33.76
C ARG A 275 -0.62 -21.28 33.43
N GLY A 276 -1.26 -22.27 34.05
CA GLY A 276 -2.69 -22.56 33.86
C GLY A 276 -2.99 -23.51 32.71
N PHE A 277 -1.97 -23.98 31.97
CA PHE A 277 -2.15 -25.09 31.05
C PHE A 277 -2.25 -26.42 31.81
N PRO A 278 -3.11 -27.35 31.37
CA PRO A 278 -3.22 -28.69 31.95
C PRO A 278 -1.97 -29.53 31.67
N ASP A 279 -1.83 -30.60 32.43
CA ASP A 279 -0.72 -31.52 32.27
C ASP A 279 -0.83 -32.26 30.92
N ILE A 280 0.25 -32.21 30.15
CA ILE A 280 0.36 -32.87 28.84
C ILE A 280 1.70 -33.58 28.70
N ALA A 281 1.70 -34.67 27.96
CA ALA A 281 2.91 -35.33 27.47
C ALA A 281 2.74 -35.55 25.96
N LEU A 282 3.78 -35.22 25.21
CA LEU A 282 3.86 -35.33 23.76
C LEU A 282 5.13 -36.10 23.41
N ASP A 283 4.99 -37.23 22.73
CA ASP A 283 6.11 -37.95 22.11
C ASP A 283 6.10 -37.60 20.62
N LEU A 284 7.07 -36.82 20.17
CA LEU A 284 7.05 -36.23 18.83
C LEU A 284 7.54 -37.22 17.77
N GLY A 285 6.71 -37.43 16.74
CA GLY A 285 7.05 -38.21 15.55
C GLY A 285 8.13 -37.57 14.66
N PRO A 286 8.46 -38.22 13.52
CA PRO A 286 9.60 -37.85 12.66
C PRO A 286 9.44 -36.50 11.92
N ASP A 287 8.23 -35.93 11.84
CA ASP A 287 7.95 -34.60 11.26
C ASP A 287 7.03 -33.77 12.18
N GLU A 288 7.08 -34.02 13.49
CA GLU A 288 6.27 -33.32 14.47
C GLU A 288 7.14 -32.40 15.33
N TYR A 289 6.64 -31.18 15.52
CA TYR A 289 7.25 -30.15 16.33
C TYR A 289 6.30 -29.78 17.46
N ALA A 290 6.85 -29.56 18.66
CA ALA A 290 6.07 -29.01 19.76
C ALA A 290 6.13 -27.49 19.72
N ILE A 291 4.98 -26.85 19.54
CA ILE A 291 4.82 -25.40 19.58
C ILE A 291 3.63 -25.09 20.50
N LEU A 292 3.89 -24.61 21.71
CA LEU A 292 2.83 -24.34 22.67
C LEU A 292 2.06 -23.07 22.25
N PRO A 293 0.72 -23.08 22.18
CA PRO A 293 -0.07 -21.93 21.74
C PRO A 293 -0.21 -20.85 22.82
N THR A 294 0.90 -20.44 23.45
CA THR A 294 0.91 -19.55 24.63
C THR A 294 0.39 -18.16 24.35
N ARG A 295 0.32 -17.80 23.06
CA ARG A 295 -0.10 -16.48 22.58
C ARG A 295 -1.44 -16.46 21.89
N VAL A 296 -2.03 -17.63 21.64
CA VAL A 296 -3.36 -17.75 21.05
C VAL A 296 -4.39 -17.47 22.15
N GLU A 297 -5.26 -16.49 21.91
CA GLU A 297 -6.34 -16.18 22.83
C GLU A 297 -7.54 -17.11 22.59
N SER A 298 -8.07 -17.70 23.67
CA SER A 298 -9.33 -18.45 23.63
C SER A 298 -10.50 -17.48 23.55
N LEU A 299 -11.31 -17.58 22.50
CA LEU A 299 -12.48 -16.71 22.27
C LEU A 299 -13.54 -16.79 23.38
N ALA A 300 -13.57 -17.89 24.14
CA ALA A 300 -14.58 -18.13 25.18
C ALA A 300 -14.07 -17.86 26.60
N GLY A 301 -12.82 -17.39 26.78
CA GLY A 301 -12.22 -17.23 28.11
C GLY A 301 -12.03 -18.54 28.90
N SER A 302 -12.47 -19.68 28.36
CA SER A 302 -12.32 -21.00 28.95
C SER A 302 -10.85 -21.43 28.89
N ALA A 303 -10.35 -22.02 29.97
CA ALA A 303 -9.06 -22.68 29.99
C ALA A 303 -9.01 -23.74 28.87
N LEU A 304 -7.84 -23.86 28.22
CA LEU A 304 -7.60 -24.94 27.27
C LEU A 304 -7.59 -26.25 28.06
N GLU A 305 -8.50 -27.16 27.73
CA GLU A 305 -8.47 -28.52 28.24
C GLU A 305 -7.30 -29.32 27.65
N ARG A 306 -7.01 -30.47 28.26
CA ARG A 306 -5.85 -31.32 27.91
C ARG A 306 -5.85 -31.72 26.43
N THR A 307 -6.97 -32.25 25.93
CA THR A 307 -7.08 -32.78 24.57
C THR A 307 -6.91 -31.68 23.50
N PRO A 308 -7.62 -30.53 23.58
CA PRO A 308 -7.35 -29.41 22.69
C PRO A 308 -5.91 -28.89 22.75
N LEU A 309 -5.33 -28.79 23.95
CA LEU A 309 -3.96 -28.30 24.10
C LEU A 309 -2.95 -29.25 23.43
N GLN A 310 -3.04 -30.56 23.63
CA GLN A 310 -2.15 -31.53 22.99
C GLN A 310 -2.25 -31.46 21.46
N ALA A 311 -3.49 -31.42 20.95
CA ALA A 311 -3.75 -31.38 19.52
C ALA A 311 -3.26 -30.08 18.85
N LEU A 312 -3.25 -28.96 19.57
CA LEU A 312 -2.75 -27.67 19.09
C LEU A 312 -1.24 -27.51 19.27
N SER A 313 -0.66 -28.22 20.24
CA SER A 313 0.76 -28.12 20.56
C SER A 313 1.62 -28.99 19.66
N THR A 314 1.04 -29.97 18.97
CA THR A 314 1.73 -30.84 18.01
C THR A 314 1.49 -30.31 16.60
N VAL A 315 2.54 -29.79 15.97
CA VAL A 315 2.49 -29.13 14.66
C VAL A 315 3.35 -29.90 13.67
N ALA A 316 2.78 -30.28 12.53
CA ALA A 316 3.53 -30.91 11.45
C ALA A 316 4.54 -29.94 10.84
N GLY A 317 5.70 -30.42 10.38
CA GLY A 317 6.71 -29.59 9.75
C GLY A 317 6.16 -28.75 8.60
N ASP A 318 5.29 -29.33 7.77
CA ASP A 318 4.62 -28.67 6.65
C ASP A 318 3.61 -27.58 7.03
N ASP A 319 3.10 -27.60 8.27
CA ASP A 319 2.27 -26.52 8.80
C ASP A 319 3.10 -25.33 9.28
N ILE A 320 4.42 -25.48 9.45
CA ILE A 320 5.33 -24.38 9.76
C ILE A 320 5.64 -23.60 8.47
N VAL A 321 5.15 -22.36 8.42
CA VAL A 321 5.29 -21.46 7.27
C VAL A 321 6.74 -21.01 7.10
N GLY A 322 7.39 -20.62 8.20
CA GLY A 322 8.77 -20.15 8.19
C GLY A 322 9.17 -19.50 9.51
N VAL A 323 10.46 -19.15 9.61
CA VAL A 323 11.03 -18.52 10.81
C VAL A 323 10.88 -17.00 10.72
N ALA A 324 10.37 -16.37 11.78
CA ALA A 324 10.33 -14.92 11.89
C ALA A 324 11.72 -14.38 12.22
N ARG A 325 12.35 -13.67 11.29
CA ARG A 325 13.75 -13.22 11.41
C ARG A 325 13.88 -11.75 11.78
N TRP A 326 12.98 -10.89 11.28
CA TRP A 326 13.13 -9.44 11.37
C TRP A 326 11.82 -8.73 11.67
N ARG A 327 11.87 -7.66 12.44
CA ARG A 327 10.76 -6.74 12.69
C ARG A 327 10.99 -5.45 11.90
N LEU A 328 10.02 -5.12 11.05
CA LEU A 328 9.96 -3.85 10.32
C LEU A 328 9.26 -2.74 11.12
N ARG A 329 8.21 -3.08 11.89
CA ARG A 329 7.48 -2.11 12.73
C ARG A 329 7.09 -2.70 14.09
N PRO A 330 6.96 -1.86 15.14
CA PRO A 330 7.22 -0.41 15.16
C PRO A 330 8.71 -0.09 14.99
N TRP A 331 9.03 1.12 14.52
CA TRP A 331 10.42 1.53 14.24
C TRP A 331 11.27 1.57 15.51
N SER A 332 10.66 1.83 16.66
CA SER A 332 11.30 1.76 17.98
C SER A 332 11.84 0.38 18.34
N ARG A 333 11.38 -0.68 17.66
CA ARG A 333 11.78 -2.07 17.88
C ARG A 333 12.33 -2.72 16.60
N PHE A 334 12.65 -1.92 15.58
CA PHE A 334 13.17 -2.40 14.31
C PHE A 334 14.46 -3.21 14.52
N GLY A 335 14.55 -4.39 13.92
CA GLY A 335 15.71 -5.25 14.10
C GLY A 335 15.38 -6.73 14.02
N ALA A 336 16.40 -7.56 14.26
CA ALA A 336 16.22 -9.00 14.35
C ALA A 336 15.28 -9.34 15.51
N VAL A 337 14.37 -10.28 15.27
CA VAL A 337 13.54 -10.86 16.34
C VAL A 337 14.27 -12.06 16.88
N ARG A 338 14.42 -12.11 18.20
CA ARG A 338 15.05 -13.23 18.89
C ARG A 338 14.13 -13.83 19.90
#